data_AF-A0A8H4XT30-F1
#
_entry.id   AF-A0A8H4XT30-F1
#
_cell.length_a   1.000
_cell.length_b   1.000
_cell.length_c   1.000
_cell.angle_alpha   90.00
_cell.angle_beta   90.00
_cell.angle_gamma   90.00
#
_symmetry.space_group_name_H-M   'P 1'
#
loop_
_entity.id
_entity.type
_entity.pdbx_description
1 polymer ?
#
loop_
_entity_poly.entity_id
_entity_poly.type
_entity_poly.pdbx_seq_one_letter_code
_entity_poly.pdbx_strand_id
1 'polypeptide(L)'
;MAEDPIRRESFRRTWWELFVIEGMLTALGMRTTFTASEVPPEVPLPCEERIYQEGLAPPLYPPTIKQFDDRVFAEEDITFSSFSYRIEAVRILGRVVSLSESASGQQQQEEVESVDARIASWFHHIPDSKMELMRPDGTMDEMMFQARMVINGASIYLNFPRSDLLSSPAVAAEVICGHSGVCLMPAFSHHAHAMRALNAASEISTLAALRMPVTKHTPFFICALVLSSIVQLAGYSVKAGQMPDPRRDRLTLTIGVFKSLGRTWAISQSVMRQIKAVARDVLEIGVRPQADQNNLDFSAFLEGSQFWLPNMQSA
;
A
#
# COMPACT_ATOMS: atom_id res chain seq x y z
N MET A 1 19.02 -36.38 -9.90
CA MET A 1 18.42 -35.53 -10.94
C MET A 1 18.43 -34.13 -10.37
N ALA A 2 19.18 -33.19 -10.96
CA ALA A 2 19.07 -31.79 -10.55
C ALA A 2 17.64 -31.33 -10.86
N GLU A 3 16.95 -30.79 -9.86
CA GLU A 3 15.59 -30.29 -10.01
C GLU A 3 15.57 -29.13 -11.02
N ASP A 4 14.55 -29.11 -11.90
CA ASP A 4 14.40 -28.13 -12.98
C ASP A 4 14.53 -26.68 -12.45
N PRO A 5 15.48 -25.87 -12.95
CA PRO A 5 15.68 -24.49 -12.53
C PRO A 5 14.43 -23.62 -12.62
N ILE A 6 13.59 -23.83 -13.65
CA ILE A 6 12.35 -23.08 -13.85
C ILE A 6 11.33 -23.45 -12.78
N ARG A 7 11.22 -24.74 -12.46
CA ARG A 7 10.36 -25.24 -11.38
C ARG A 7 10.77 -24.66 -10.02
N ARG A 8 12.07 -24.59 -9.72
CA ARG A 8 12.59 -23.98 -8.49
C ARG A 8 12.24 -22.49 -8.39
N GLU A 9 12.35 -21.76 -9.50
CA GLU A 9 11.96 -20.35 -9.56
C GLU A 9 10.45 -20.18 -9.37
N SER A 10 9.63 -21.06 -9.95
CA SER A 10 8.17 -21.06 -9.77
C SER A 10 7.79 -21.19 -8.29
N PHE A 11 8.36 -22.16 -7.56
CA PHE A 11 8.10 -22.31 -6.12
C PHE A 11 8.52 -21.08 -5.31
N ARG A 12 9.67 -20.48 -5.64
CA ARG A 12 10.15 -19.27 -4.98
C ARG A 12 9.19 -18.10 -5.18
N ARG A 13 8.68 -17.91 -6.41
CA ARG A 13 7.68 -16.91 -6.73
C ARG A 13 6.37 -17.16 -6.00
N THR A 14 5.92 -18.41 -5.93
CA THR A 14 4.72 -18.79 -5.15
C THR A 14 4.87 -18.41 -3.69
N TRP A 15 5.99 -18.75 -3.06
CA TRP A 15 6.24 -18.39 -1.66
C TRP A 15 6.18 -16.87 -1.43
N TRP A 16 6.88 -16.10 -2.25
CA TRP A 16 6.89 -14.64 -2.10
C TRP A 16 5.55 -14.00 -2.46
N GLU A 17 4.77 -14.57 -3.37
CA GLU A 17 3.42 -14.08 -3.64
C GLU A 17 2.50 -14.33 -2.43
N LEU A 18 2.59 -15.48 -1.78
CA LEU A 18 1.86 -15.75 -0.54
C LEU A 18 2.24 -14.75 0.57
N PHE A 19 3.54 -14.52 0.74
CA PHE A 19 4.05 -13.50 1.67
C PHE A 19 3.48 -12.12 1.38
N VAL A 20 3.49 -11.69 0.11
CA VAL A 20 2.96 -10.38 -0.28
C VAL A 20 1.46 -10.29 -0.04
N ILE A 21 0.69 -11.29 -0.49
CA ILE A 21 -0.77 -11.30 -0.35
C ILE A 21 -1.17 -11.30 1.13
N GLU A 22 -0.53 -12.10 1.98
CA GLU A 22 -0.83 -12.11 3.42
C GLU A 22 -0.50 -10.76 4.07
N GLY A 23 0.64 -10.15 3.75
CA GLY A 23 0.99 -8.82 4.26
C GLY A 23 -0.01 -7.74 3.85
N MET A 24 -0.49 -7.78 2.61
CA MET A 24 -1.53 -6.88 2.12
C MET A 24 -2.88 -7.12 2.81
N LEU A 25 -3.29 -8.38 3.00
CA LEU A 25 -4.51 -8.72 3.70
C LEU A 25 -4.45 -8.34 5.19
N THR A 26 -3.29 -8.50 5.83
CA THR A 26 -3.09 -8.09 7.23
C THR A 26 -3.19 -6.58 7.36
N ALA A 27 -2.58 -5.81 6.46
CA ALA A 27 -2.70 -4.35 6.46
C ALA A 27 -4.14 -3.87 6.25
N LEU A 28 -4.96 -4.65 5.55
CA LEU A 28 -6.38 -4.36 5.40
C LEU A 28 -7.24 -4.83 6.58
N GLY A 29 -6.68 -5.49 7.60
CA GLY A 29 -7.46 -6.08 8.69
C GLY A 29 -8.23 -7.35 8.31
N MET A 30 -8.00 -7.91 7.11
CA MET A 30 -8.58 -9.19 6.67
C MET A 30 -7.89 -10.41 7.31
N ARG A 31 -6.70 -10.20 7.85
CA ARG A 31 -5.95 -11.16 8.65
C ARG A 31 -5.49 -10.44 9.91
N THR A 32 -5.56 -11.15 11.02
CA THR A 32 -5.11 -10.64 12.33
C THR A 32 -3.60 -10.67 12.47
N THR A 33 -2.93 -11.58 11.77
CA THR A 33 -1.50 -11.85 11.93
C THR A 33 -0.84 -12.06 10.58
N PHE A 34 0.37 -11.53 10.41
CA PHE A 34 1.18 -11.73 9.22
C PHE A 34 2.15 -12.92 9.45
N THR A 35 1.64 -14.14 9.41
CA THR A 35 2.38 -15.35 9.80
C THR A 35 3.59 -15.64 8.91
N ALA A 36 3.51 -15.36 7.60
CA ALA A 36 4.66 -15.51 6.71
C ALA A 36 5.83 -14.58 7.07
N SER A 37 5.61 -13.50 7.82
CA SER A 37 6.68 -12.63 8.33
C SER A 37 7.43 -13.20 9.54
N GLU A 38 6.84 -14.18 10.23
CA GLU A 38 7.47 -14.89 11.35
C GLU A 38 8.40 -16.01 10.89
N VAL A 39 8.24 -16.46 9.64
CA VAL A 39 9.11 -17.47 9.03
C VAL A 39 10.47 -16.85 8.70
N PRO A 40 11.59 -17.50 9.07
CA PRO A 40 12.91 -17.03 8.69
C PRO A 40 13.03 -16.79 7.17
N PRO A 41 13.59 -15.66 6.71
CA PRO A 41 13.63 -15.28 5.30
C PRO A 41 14.74 -16.05 4.52
N GLU A 42 14.67 -17.38 4.56
CA GLU A 42 15.64 -18.31 3.94
C GLU A 42 15.36 -18.56 2.47
N VAL A 43 14.11 -18.37 2.03
CA VAL A 43 13.74 -18.50 0.62
C VAL A 43 14.45 -17.40 -0.18
N PRO A 44 15.26 -17.72 -1.20
CA PRO A 44 15.96 -16.72 -1.99
C PRO A 44 14.99 -15.78 -2.72
N LEU A 45 15.49 -14.67 -3.25
CA LEU A 45 14.74 -13.68 -4.00
C LEU A 45 14.43 -14.15 -5.44
N PRO A 46 13.24 -13.85 -5.98
CA PRO A 46 12.89 -14.18 -7.36
C PRO A 46 13.79 -13.49 -8.38
N CYS A 47 13.96 -14.10 -9.54
CA CYS A 47 14.65 -13.47 -10.66
C CYS A 47 13.73 -12.45 -11.38
N GLU A 48 14.29 -11.72 -12.34
CA GLU A 48 13.52 -10.77 -13.17
C GLU A 48 12.36 -11.44 -13.89
N GLU A 49 11.23 -10.72 -14.02
CA GLU A 49 10.03 -11.22 -14.69
C GLU A 49 10.30 -11.73 -16.10
N ARG A 50 11.12 -10.99 -16.84
CA ARG A 50 11.51 -11.34 -18.20
C ARG A 50 12.24 -12.69 -18.28
N ILE A 51 13.13 -12.96 -17.32
CA ILE A 51 13.89 -14.22 -17.29
C ILE A 51 12.93 -15.40 -17.17
N TYR A 52 11.96 -15.32 -16.25
CA TYR A 52 10.99 -16.39 -16.05
C TYR A 52 10.00 -16.51 -17.21
N GLN A 53 9.46 -15.39 -17.71
CA GLN A 53 8.47 -15.40 -18.80
C GLN A 53 9.03 -15.91 -20.13
N GLU A 54 10.28 -15.60 -20.44
CA GLU A 54 10.94 -16.07 -21.67
C GLU A 54 11.50 -17.51 -21.52
N GLY A 55 11.33 -18.14 -20.35
CA GLY A 55 11.86 -19.48 -20.08
C GLY A 55 13.39 -19.54 -20.04
N LEU A 56 14.05 -18.40 -19.79
CA LEU A 56 15.49 -18.32 -19.64
C LEU A 56 15.93 -18.94 -18.30
N ALA A 57 17.13 -19.49 -18.27
CA ALA A 57 17.69 -20.07 -17.06
C ALA A 57 17.78 -19.00 -15.94
N PRO A 58 17.11 -19.19 -14.79
CA PRO A 58 17.28 -18.30 -13.64
C PRO A 58 18.73 -18.33 -13.13
N PRO A 59 19.17 -17.29 -12.38
CA PRO A 59 20.51 -17.26 -11.79
C PRO A 59 20.80 -18.53 -10.99
N LEU A 60 21.97 -19.13 -11.20
CA LEU A 60 22.39 -20.35 -10.51
C LEU A 60 22.44 -20.15 -8.99
N TYR A 61 22.87 -18.94 -8.58
CA TYR A 61 22.92 -18.49 -7.20
C TYR A 61 21.94 -17.32 -7.03
N PRO A 62 20.67 -17.61 -6.72
CA PRO A 62 19.68 -16.55 -6.53
C PRO A 62 20.03 -15.71 -5.30
N PRO A 63 19.86 -14.37 -5.36
CA PRO A 63 20.19 -13.52 -4.23
C PRO A 63 19.33 -13.82 -3.00
N THR A 64 19.88 -13.64 -1.81
CA THR A 64 19.17 -13.81 -0.54
C THR A 64 18.61 -12.48 -0.03
N ILE A 65 17.64 -12.54 0.89
CA ILE A 65 17.16 -11.33 1.59
C ILE A 65 18.29 -10.62 2.30
N LYS A 66 19.23 -11.36 2.92
CA LYS A 66 20.40 -10.77 3.57
C LYS A 66 21.25 -9.97 2.59
N GLN A 67 21.57 -10.54 1.42
CA GLN A 67 22.34 -9.83 0.39
C GLN A 67 21.62 -8.56 -0.09
N PHE A 68 20.29 -8.60 -0.18
CA PHE A 68 19.50 -7.43 -0.52
C PHE A 68 19.49 -6.37 0.60
N ASP A 69 19.35 -6.78 1.86
CA ASP A 69 19.39 -5.85 3.00
C ASP A 69 20.78 -5.20 3.15
N ASP A 70 21.85 -5.94 2.88
CA ASP A 70 23.24 -5.46 2.94
C ASP A 70 23.65 -4.62 1.72
N ARG A 71 22.81 -4.52 0.68
CA ARG A 71 23.14 -3.85 -0.59
C ARG A 71 23.61 -2.40 -0.41
N VAL A 72 23.09 -1.71 0.59
CA VAL A 72 23.40 -0.31 0.88
C VAL A 72 24.82 -0.09 1.40
N PHE A 73 25.50 -1.17 1.80
CA PHE A 73 26.89 -1.18 2.27
C PHE A 73 27.83 -1.91 1.30
N ALA A 74 27.33 -2.36 0.15
CA ALA A 74 28.15 -3.03 -0.85
C ALA A 74 29.06 -2.03 -1.57
N GLU A 75 30.27 -2.46 -1.94
CA GLU A 75 31.21 -1.63 -2.71
C GLU A 75 30.74 -1.42 -4.16
N GLU A 76 29.96 -2.37 -4.69
CA GLU A 76 29.40 -2.34 -6.05
C GLU A 76 27.88 -2.28 -6.01
N ASP A 77 27.29 -1.58 -6.98
CA ASP A 77 25.84 -1.53 -7.17
C ASP A 77 25.30 -2.88 -7.66
N ILE A 78 24.81 -3.69 -6.72
CA ILE A 78 24.15 -4.95 -7.04
C ILE A 78 22.71 -4.65 -7.51
N THR A 79 22.40 -5.02 -8.75
CA THR A 79 21.02 -4.89 -9.27
C THR A 79 20.18 -6.08 -8.86
N PHE A 80 19.04 -5.81 -8.22
CA PHE A 80 18.06 -6.82 -7.83
C PHE A 80 16.79 -6.74 -8.68
N SER A 81 16.04 -7.85 -8.70
CA SER A 81 14.78 -7.92 -9.43
C SER A 81 13.73 -6.99 -8.84
N SER A 82 12.75 -6.57 -9.67
CA SER A 82 11.61 -5.77 -9.21
C SER A 82 10.80 -6.45 -8.09
N PHE A 83 10.83 -7.79 -8.02
CA PHE A 83 10.26 -8.56 -6.92
C PHE A 83 10.91 -8.22 -5.56
N SER A 84 12.22 -8.00 -5.54
CA SER A 84 12.97 -7.72 -4.31
C SER A 84 12.50 -6.43 -3.64
N TYR A 85 12.30 -5.38 -4.44
CA TYR A 85 11.77 -4.10 -3.96
C TYR A 85 10.30 -4.18 -3.53
N ARG A 86 9.48 -5.00 -4.20
CA ARG A 86 8.09 -5.29 -3.78
C ARG A 86 8.04 -6.03 -2.44
N ILE A 87 8.90 -7.03 -2.26
CA ILE A 87 9.03 -7.79 -1.01
C ILE A 87 9.46 -6.86 0.13
N GLU A 88 10.45 -6.00 -0.10
CA GLU A 88 10.88 -4.99 0.89
C GLU A 88 9.75 -4.03 1.26
N ALA A 89 9.00 -3.53 0.28
CA ALA A 89 7.87 -2.65 0.53
C ALA A 89 6.82 -3.32 1.44
N VAL A 90 6.53 -4.62 1.23
CA VAL A 90 5.61 -5.37 2.10
C VAL A 90 6.20 -5.65 3.49
N ARG A 91 7.51 -5.93 3.59
CA ARG A 91 8.19 -6.03 4.90
C ARG A 91 8.08 -4.72 5.68
N ILE A 92 8.24 -3.58 5.02
CA ILE A 92 8.05 -2.25 5.62
C ILE A 92 6.59 -2.05 6.04
N LEU A 93 5.63 -2.39 5.18
CA LEU A 93 4.20 -2.32 5.52
C LEU A 93 3.86 -3.17 6.75
N GLY A 94 4.34 -4.41 6.82
CA GLY A 94 4.13 -5.30 7.97
C GLY A 94 4.64 -4.67 9.27
N ARG A 95 5.81 -4.01 9.23
CA ARG A 95 6.31 -3.25 10.39
C ARG A 95 5.38 -2.10 10.76
N VAL A 96 4.90 -1.30 9.80
CA VAL A 96 3.95 -0.21 10.08
C VAL A 96 2.69 -0.73 10.80
N VAL A 97 2.14 -1.85 10.34
CA VAL A 97 0.93 -2.45 10.93
C VAL A 97 1.21 -2.98 12.34
N SER A 98 2.40 -3.55 12.61
CA SER A 98 2.75 -4.00 13.96
C SER A 98 2.94 -2.86 14.98
N LEU A 99 3.22 -1.63 14.52
CA LEU A 99 3.38 -0.46 15.40
C LEU A 99 2.09 -0.04 16.10
N SER A 100 0.92 -0.43 15.58
CA SER A 100 -0.36 -0.16 16.27
C SER A 100 -0.61 -1.11 17.43
N GLU A 101 0.14 -2.21 17.54
CA GLU A 101 -0.06 -3.25 18.55
C GLU A 101 0.93 -3.16 19.73
N SER A 102 2.03 -2.42 19.60
CA SER A 102 3.18 -2.47 20.52
C SER A 102 3.56 -1.12 21.15
N ALA A 103 3.84 -1.17 22.47
CA ALA A 103 4.49 -0.22 23.38
C ALA A 103 3.94 1.23 23.49
N SER A 104 3.93 1.76 24.72
CA SER A 104 3.59 3.15 25.04
C SER A 104 4.85 3.95 25.38
N GLY A 105 4.85 5.24 24.99
CA GLY A 105 5.92 6.18 25.36
C GLY A 105 7.08 6.25 24.36
N GLN A 106 8.30 6.42 24.87
CA GLN A 106 9.50 6.74 24.06
C GLN A 106 9.93 5.62 23.11
N GLN A 107 9.66 4.35 23.43
CA GLN A 107 10.02 3.25 22.52
C GLN A 107 9.19 3.30 21.22
N GLN A 108 7.90 3.59 21.33
CA GLN A 108 7.01 3.71 20.18
C GLN A 108 7.47 4.84 19.24
N GLN A 109 7.98 5.92 19.82
CA GLN A 109 8.54 7.05 19.10
C GLN A 109 9.73 6.64 18.21
N GLU A 110 10.72 5.97 18.81
CA GLU A 110 11.93 5.53 18.13
C GLU A 110 11.60 4.51 17.02
N GLU A 111 10.61 3.63 17.26
CA GLU A 111 10.14 2.70 16.26
C GLU A 111 9.44 3.38 15.07
N VAL A 112 8.61 4.41 15.32
CA VAL A 112 7.99 5.22 14.26
C VAL A 112 9.05 5.94 13.44
N GLU A 113 10.04 6.57 14.07
CA GLU A 113 11.15 7.22 13.38
C GLU A 113 11.97 6.22 12.54
N SER A 114 12.24 5.04 13.08
CA SER A 114 12.94 3.95 12.38
C SER A 114 12.20 3.49 11.12
N VAL A 115 10.88 3.32 11.21
CA VAL A 115 10.06 2.88 10.08
C VAL A 115 9.89 4.00 9.05
N ASP A 116 9.71 5.25 9.48
CA ASP A 116 9.67 6.41 8.58
C ASP A 116 10.99 6.58 7.81
N ALA A 117 12.13 6.44 8.48
CA ALA A 117 13.45 6.45 7.84
C ALA A 117 13.60 5.32 6.81
N ARG A 118 13.05 4.13 7.08
CA ARG A 118 13.05 3.01 6.12
C ARG A 118 12.15 3.28 4.91
N ILE A 119 10.98 3.90 5.10
CA ILE A 119 10.12 4.32 3.99
C ILE A 119 10.85 5.31 3.09
N ALA A 120 11.49 6.33 3.67
CA ALA A 120 12.26 7.31 2.90
C ALA A 120 13.46 6.66 2.19
N SER A 121 14.22 5.84 2.92
CA SER A 121 15.38 5.11 2.41
C SER A 121 15.02 4.21 1.22
N TRP A 122 13.85 3.55 1.24
CA TRP A 122 13.40 2.69 0.15
C TRP A 122 13.41 3.41 -1.19
N PHE A 123 12.92 4.66 -1.26
CA PHE A 123 12.90 5.46 -2.49
C PHE A 123 14.29 5.86 -2.97
N HIS A 124 15.21 6.16 -2.04
CA HIS A 124 16.57 6.59 -2.37
C HIS A 124 17.47 5.46 -2.87
N HIS A 125 17.12 4.21 -2.56
CA HIS A 125 17.90 3.03 -2.97
C HIS A 125 17.26 2.27 -4.14
N ILE A 126 16.37 2.91 -4.90
CA ILE A 126 15.90 2.38 -6.18
C ILE A 126 16.97 2.66 -7.24
N PRO A 127 17.53 1.65 -7.91
CA PRO A 127 18.51 1.86 -8.96
C PRO A 127 17.86 2.46 -10.21
N ASP A 128 18.66 3.11 -11.05
CA ASP A 128 18.17 3.81 -12.25
C ASP A 128 17.32 2.92 -13.15
N SER A 129 17.70 1.65 -13.29
CA SER A 129 16.99 0.64 -14.09
C SER A 129 15.58 0.31 -13.61
N LYS A 130 15.20 0.75 -12.40
CA LYS A 130 13.88 0.54 -11.75
C LYS A 130 13.14 1.84 -11.47
N MET A 131 13.69 2.99 -11.87
CA MET A 131 13.05 4.30 -11.69
C MET A 131 11.87 4.53 -12.64
N GLU A 132 11.93 4.00 -13.86
CA GLU A 132 10.83 4.10 -14.82
C GLU A 132 9.93 2.87 -14.76
N LEU A 133 8.64 3.09 -14.49
CA LEU A 133 7.65 2.00 -14.49
C LEU A 133 7.27 1.55 -15.89
N MET A 134 7.33 2.46 -16.87
CA MET A 134 7.06 2.15 -18.27
C MET A 134 8.37 1.76 -18.93
N ARG A 135 8.43 0.55 -19.48
CA ARG A 135 9.60 0.06 -20.20
C ARG A 135 9.61 0.59 -21.63
N PRO A 136 10.77 0.62 -22.30
CA PRO A 136 10.88 1.07 -23.69
C PRO A 136 10.01 0.28 -24.68
N ASP A 137 9.64 -0.95 -24.36
CA ASP A 137 8.76 -1.81 -25.15
C ASP A 137 7.25 -1.50 -24.96
N GLY A 138 6.91 -0.52 -24.13
CA GLY A 138 5.53 -0.14 -23.80
C GLY A 138 4.86 -1.05 -22.77
N THR A 139 5.59 -2.01 -22.19
CA THR A 139 5.11 -2.82 -21.06
C THR A 139 5.38 -2.11 -19.73
N MET A 140 4.58 -2.41 -18.71
CA MET A 140 4.79 -1.87 -17.37
C MET A 140 5.54 -2.87 -16.51
N ASP A 141 6.46 -2.37 -15.69
CA ASP A 141 6.99 -3.13 -14.55
C ASP A 141 5.94 -3.19 -13.43
N GLU A 142 5.03 -4.16 -13.54
CA GLU A 142 3.93 -4.34 -12.58
C GLU A 142 4.45 -4.63 -11.15
N MET A 143 5.63 -5.23 -11.00
CA MET A 143 6.20 -5.50 -9.68
C MET A 143 6.67 -4.21 -9.02
N MET A 144 7.34 -3.31 -9.76
CA MET A 144 7.68 -1.98 -9.24
C MET A 144 6.46 -1.08 -9.06
N PHE A 145 5.44 -1.20 -9.92
CA PHE A 145 4.16 -0.51 -9.73
C PHE A 145 3.55 -0.91 -8.38
N GLN A 146 3.46 -2.22 -8.10
CA GLN A 146 2.96 -2.72 -6.83
C GLN A 146 3.88 -2.30 -5.67
N ALA A 147 5.19 -2.33 -5.82
CA ALA A 147 6.11 -1.89 -4.78
C ALA A 147 5.89 -0.41 -4.39
N ARG A 148 5.74 0.48 -5.38
CA ARG A 148 5.42 1.90 -5.16
C ARG A 148 4.03 2.10 -4.56
N MET A 149 3.05 1.30 -4.98
CA MET A 149 1.71 1.30 -4.39
C MET A 149 1.80 0.94 -2.89
N VAL A 150 2.52 -0.13 -2.55
CA VAL A 150 2.64 -0.64 -1.18
C VAL A 150 3.40 0.33 -0.29
N ILE A 151 4.55 0.86 -0.72
CA ILE A 151 5.36 1.75 0.12
C ILE A 151 4.65 3.09 0.40
N ASN A 152 3.91 3.63 -0.58
CA ASN A 152 3.08 4.81 -0.36
C ASN A 152 1.89 4.49 0.56
N GLY A 153 1.29 3.30 0.41
CA GLY A 153 0.30 2.80 1.36
C GLY A 153 0.85 2.73 2.79
N ALA A 154 2.06 2.18 2.98
CA ALA A 154 2.74 2.12 4.26
C ALA A 154 2.99 3.52 4.84
N SER A 155 3.36 4.49 4.01
CA SER A 155 3.49 5.90 4.42
C SER A 155 2.16 6.48 4.89
N ILE A 156 1.04 6.18 4.23
CA ILE A 156 -0.31 6.60 4.68
C ILE A 156 -0.66 5.95 6.01
N TYR A 157 -0.50 4.63 6.15
CA TYR A 157 -0.79 3.91 7.40
C TYR A 157 0.03 4.45 8.58
N LEU A 158 1.29 4.84 8.35
CA LEU A 158 2.14 5.39 9.40
C LEU A 158 1.72 6.82 9.76
N ASN A 159 1.49 7.67 8.76
CA ASN A 159 1.42 9.12 8.96
C ASN A 159 0.00 9.65 9.15
N PHE A 160 -0.99 9.13 8.44
CA PHE A 160 -2.35 9.69 8.48
C PHE A 160 -2.99 9.60 9.88
N PRO A 161 -2.93 8.46 10.59
CA PRO A 161 -3.46 8.36 11.95
C PRO A 161 -2.77 9.28 12.96
N ARG A 162 -1.55 9.76 12.67
CA ARG A 162 -0.75 10.66 13.50
C ARG A 162 -0.87 12.13 13.07
N SER A 163 -1.68 12.42 12.05
CA SER A 163 -1.83 13.76 11.48
C SER A 163 -2.96 14.58 12.16
N ASP A 164 -3.03 15.87 11.84
CA ASP A 164 -4.12 16.78 12.21
C ASP A 164 -5.18 16.96 11.11
N LEU A 165 -5.16 16.13 10.07
CA LEU A 165 -6.07 16.23 8.91
C LEU A 165 -7.55 15.99 9.27
N LEU A 166 -7.81 15.20 10.31
CA LEU A 166 -9.15 14.98 10.87
C LEU A 166 -9.27 15.59 12.27
N SER A 167 -10.50 15.70 12.77
CA SER A 167 -10.81 16.33 14.05
C SER A 167 -10.02 15.76 15.23
N SER A 168 -9.63 14.48 15.16
CA SER A 168 -8.64 13.89 16.07
C SER A 168 -7.86 12.73 15.41
N PRO A 169 -6.64 12.42 15.92
CA PRO A 169 -5.88 11.22 15.54
C PRO A 169 -6.66 9.91 15.70
N ALA A 170 -7.54 9.82 16.70
CA ALA A 170 -8.35 8.62 16.93
C ALA A 170 -9.36 8.38 15.78
N VAL A 171 -9.97 9.45 15.26
CA VAL A 171 -10.87 9.35 14.09
C VAL A 171 -10.08 8.97 12.83
N ALA A 172 -8.85 9.48 12.68
CA ALA A 172 -7.99 9.11 11.56
C ALA A 172 -7.54 7.64 11.61
N ALA A 173 -7.23 7.14 12.81
CA ALA A 173 -6.93 5.72 13.04
C ALA A 173 -8.13 4.83 12.74
N GLU A 174 -9.33 5.20 13.17
CA GLU A 174 -10.55 4.42 12.92
C GLU A 174 -10.85 4.30 11.42
N VAL A 175 -10.76 5.41 10.67
CA VAL A 175 -11.06 5.43 9.23
C VAL A 175 -10.09 4.58 8.40
N ILE A 176 -8.81 4.52 8.77
CA ILE A 176 -7.78 3.83 7.97
C ILE A 176 -7.47 2.43 8.51
N CYS A 177 -7.39 2.28 9.83
CA CYS A 177 -6.96 1.05 10.47
C CYS A 177 -8.14 0.18 10.93
N GLY A 178 -9.39 0.68 10.94
CA GLY A 178 -10.56 -0.11 11.35
C GLY A 178 -10.62 -0.45 12.84
N HIS A 179 -9.79 0.17 13.68
CA HIS A 179 -9.75 -0.05 15.12
C HIS A 179 -10.31 1.18 15.86
N SER A 180 -11.27 0.97 16.76
CA SER A 180 -11.80 2.05 17.60
C SER A 180 -10.77 2.46 18.67
N GLY A 181 -10.42 3.75 18.69
CA GLY A 181 -10.08 4.45 19.94
C GLY A 181 -8.61 4.57 20.38
N VAL A 182 -7.61 4.10 19.62
CA VAL A 182 -6.21 4.32 20.02
C VAL A 182 -5.69 5.63 19.42
N CYS A 183 -5.45 6.63 20.28
CA CYS A 183 -4.76 7.86 19.90
C CYS A 183 -3.29 7.55 19.64
N LEU A 184 -2.86 7.55 18.37
CA LEU A 184 -1.47 7.31 18.01
C LEU A 184 -0.65 8.59 18.24
N MET A 185 0.39 8.48 19.07
CA MET A 185 1.27 9.61 19.36
C MET A 185 2.13 9.98 18.15
N PRO A 186 2.19 11.28 17.80
CA PRO A 186 2.96 11.71 16.65
C PRO A 186 4.44 11.71 16.99
N ALA A 187 5.24 11.20 16.07
CA ALA A 187 6.69 11.25 16.22
C ALA A 187 7.31 12.58 15.83
N PHE A 188 6.71 13.20 14.84
CA PHE A 188 7.06 14.54 14.42
C PHE A 188 5.91 15.48 14.82
N SER A 189 5.93 16.71 14.29
CA SER A 189 4.72 17.52 14.38
C SER A 189 3.55 16.83 13.64
N HIS A 190 2.32 16.96 14.15
CA HIS A 190 1.12 16.48 13.45
C HIS A 190 1.04 17.01 12.01
N HIS A 191 1.51 18.24 11.78
CA HIS A 191 1.60 18.84 10.45
C HIS A 191 2.59 18.11 9.53
N ALA A 192 3.76 17.68 10.02
CA ALA A 192 4.72 16.91 9.24
C ALA A 192 4.12 15.57 8.80
N HIS A 193 3.42 14.87 9.71
CA HIS A 193 2.66 13.66 9.40
C HIS A 193 1.56 13.93 8.36
N ALA A 194 0.80 15.03 8.49
CA ALA A 194 -0.20 15.43 7.50
C ALA A 194 0.40 15.61 6.11
N MET A 195 1.53 16.33 6.01
CA MET A 195 2.21 16.57 4.72
C MET A 195 2.73 15.28 4.11
N ARG A 196 3.31 14.37 4.91
CA ARG A 196 3.77 13.06 4.43
C ARG A 196 2.63 12.18 3.92
N ALA A 197 1.52 12.12 4.65
CA ALA A 197 0.33 11.39 4.22
C ALA A 197 -0.24 11.97 2.91
N LEU A 198 -0.34 13.30 2.79
CA LEU A 198 -0.81 13.97 1.56
C LEU A 198 0.13 13.71 0.37
N ASN A 199 1.44 13.72 0.58
CA ASN A 199 2.42 13.41 -0.46
C ASN A 199 2.29 11.96 -0.92
N ALA A 200 2.19 11.00 0.01
CA ALA A 200 2.00 9.59 -0.33
C ALA A 200 0.69 9.34 -1.08
N ALA A 201 -0.41 10.00 -0.66
CA ALA A 201 -1.68 9.95 -1.36
C ALA A 201 -1.59 10.53 -2.78
N SER A 202 -0.84 11.62 -2.95
CA SER A 202 -0.53 12.21 -4.25
C SER A 202 0.19 11.23 -5.17
N GLU A 203 1.21 10.53 -4.68
CA GLU A 203 1.95 9.53 -5.46
C GLU A 203 1.06 8.36 -5.90
N ILE A 204 0.15 7.88 -5.04
CA ILE A 204 -0.84 6.86 -5.43
C ILE A 204 -1.75 7.38 -6.56
N SER A 205 -2.19 8.65 -6.50
CA SER A 205 -2.96 9.24 -7.61
C SER A 205 -2.13 9.38 -8.89
N THR A 206 -0.83 9.64 -8.79
CA THR A 206 0.08 9.65 -9.94
C THR A 206 0.18 8.26 -10.58
N LEU A 207 0.26 7.19 -9.77
CA LEU A 207 0.19 5.81 -10.28
C LEU A 207 -1.14 5.56 -11.03
N ALA A 208 -2.25 6.11 -10.52
CA ALA A 208 -3.56 6.00 -11.15
C ALA A 208 -3.67 6.74 -12.50
N ALA A 209 -2.81 7.73 -12.73
CA ALA A 209 -2.76 8.51 -13.97
C ALA A 209 -2.04 7.76 -15.11
N LEU A 210 -1.35 6.66 -14.81
CA LEU A 210 -0.66 5.86 -15.81
C LEU A 210 -1.70 5.23 -16.75
N ARG A 211 -1.62 5.58 -18.04
CA ARG A 211 -2.62 5.25 -19.05
C ARG A 211 -2.50 3.80 -19.53
N MET A 212 -2.82 2.84 -18.66
CA MET A 212 -2.82 1.41 -18.97
C MET A 212 -4.19 0.78 -18.73
N PRO A 213 -4.48 -0.38 -19.35
CA PRO A 213 -5.69 -1.12 -19.03
C PRO A 213 -5.65 -1.52 -17.55
N VAL A 214 -6.45 -0.84 -16.72
CA VAL A 214 -6.54 -1.08 -15.27
C VAL A 214 -6.86 -2.54 -14.91
N THR A 215 -7.37 -3.31 -15.87
CA THR A 215 -7.64 -4.75 -15.77
C THR A 215 -6.39 -5.59 -15.56
N LYS A 216 -5.19 -5.04 -15.82
CA LYS A 216 -3.92 -5.73 -15.58
C LYS A 216 -3.38 -5.52 -14.16
N HIS A 217 -3.93 -4.57 -13.41
CA HIS A 217 -3.47 -4.30 -12.04
C HIS A 217 -4.07 -5.28 -11.03
N THR A 218 -3.34 -5.46 -9.94
CA THR A 218 -3.80 -6.18 -8.76
C THR A 218 -5.08 -5.54 -8.18
N PRO A 219 -6.08 -6.32 -7.71
CA PRO A 219 -7.26 -5.77 -7.06
C PRO A 219 -6.93 -4.96 -5.79
N PHE A 220 -5.78 -5.21 -5.15
CA PHE A 220 -5.27 -4.40 -4.03
C PHE A 220 -5.07 -2.91 -4.38
N PHE A 221 -4.95 -2.58 -5.66
CA PHE A 221 -4.87 -1.18 -6.09
C PHE A 221 -6.16 -0.40 -5.76
N ILE A 222 -7.31 -1.06 -5.73
CA ILE A 222 -8.58 -0.45 -5.28
C ILE A 222 -8.42 0.08 -3.85
N CYS A 223 -7.83 -0.72 -2.95
CA CYS A 223 -7.60 -0.32 -1.56
C CYS A 223 -6.64 0.87 -1.46
N ALA A 224 -5.54 0.86 -2.23
CA ALA A 224 -4.61 2.00 -2.27
C ALA A 224 -5.31 3.30 -2.73
N LEU A 225 -6.17 3.22 -3.75
CA LEU A 225 -6.96 4.35 -4.23
C LEU A 225 -7.97 4.86 -3.19
N VAL A 226 -8.54 3.96 -2.37
CA VAL A 226 -9.42 4.34 -1.24
C VAL A 226 -8.63 5.12 -0.20
N LEU A 227 -7.48 4.59 0.24
CA LEU A 227 -6.60 5.26 1.20
C LEU A 227 -6.21 6.66 0.69
N SER A 228 -5.76 6.75 -0.56
CA SER A 228 -5.41 8.02 -1.20
C SER A 228 -6.60 9.00 -1.25
N SER A 229 -7.80 8.52 -1.58
CA SER A 229 -9.02 9.35 -1.64
C SER A 229 -9.39 9.90 -0.27
N ILE A 230 -9.33 9.08 0.78
CA ILE A 230 -9.64 9.50 2.15
C ILE A 230 -8.70 10.61 2.61
N VAL A 231 -7.39 10.42 2.43
CA VAL A 231 -6.38 11.41 2.84
C VAL A 231 -6.56 12.72 2.08
N GLN A 232 -6.84 12.65 0.77
CA GLN A 232 -7.10 13.82 -0.05
C GLN A 232 -8.35 14.57 0.41
N LEU A 233 -9.46 13.87 0.66
CA LEU A 233 -10.71 14.46 1.16
C LEU A 233 -10.52 15.11 2.52
N ALA A 234 -9.79 14.47 3.44
CA ALA A 234 -9.44 15.06 4.73
C ALA A 234 -8.66 16.37 4.54
N GLY A 235 -7.64 16.38 3.66
CA GLY A 235 -6.90 17.59 3.30
C GLY A 235 -7.71 18.68 2.59
N TYR A 236 -8.82 18.34 1.93
CA TYR A 236 -9.74 19.32 1.31
C TYR A 236 -10.60 20.00 2.36
N SER A 237 -11.08 19.24 3.35
CA SER A 237 -11.90 19.78 4.44
C SER A 237 -11.17 20.88 5.25
N VAL A 238 -9.86 20.75 5.43
CA VAL A 238 -9.01 21.74 6.14
C VAL A 238 -8.89 23.06 5.36
N LYS A 239 -8.99 23.02 4.02
CA LYS A 239 -8.80 24.19 3.14
C LYS A 239 -10.09 24.62 2.43
N ALA A 240 -11.24 24.21 2.96
CA ALA A 240 -12.54 24.55 2.41
C ALA A 240 -12.69 26.08 2.28
N GLY A 241 -13.13 26.54 1.10
CA GLY A 241 -13.28 27.96 0.78
C GLY A 241 -12.05 28.67 0.21
N GLN A 242 -10.86 28.05 0.16
CA GLN A 242 -9.61 28.70 -0.33
C GLN A 242 -8.93 27.98 -1.50
N MET A 243 -9.61 27.07 -2.18
CA MET A 243 -8.96 26.04 -2.98
C MET A 243 -9.27 26.10 -4.48
N PRO A 244 -8.25 26.25 -5.36
CA PRO A 244 -8.43 26.13 -6.81
C PRO A 244 -8.45 24.66 -7.31
N ASP A 245 -8.88 24.54 -8.56
CA ASP A 245 -9.16 23.37 -9.43
C ASP A 245 -8.26 22.10 -9.34
N PRO A 246 -6.92 22.17 -9.21
CA PRO A 246 -6.04 21.02 -9.52
C PRO A 246 -6.19 19.77 -8.65
N ARG A 247 -6.71 19.92 -7.42
CA ARG A 247 -6.92 18.80 -6.51
C ARG A 247 -8.25 18.07 -6.78
N ARG A 248 -9.25 18.76 -7.32
CA ARG A 248 -10.50 18.14 -7.79
C ARG A 248 -10.25 17.22 -8.99
N ASP A 249 -9.30 17.55 -9.84
CA ASP A 249 -8.90 16.73 -10.99
C ASP A 249 -8.37 15.36 -10.56
N ARG A 250 -7.59 15.28 -9.48
CA ARG A 250 -7.04 14.02 -8.95
C ARG A 250 -8.12 13.10 -8.38
N LEU A 251 -9.09 13.66 -7.68
CA LEU A 251 -10.25 12.89 -7.21
C LEU A 251 -11.11 12.42 -8.38
N THR A 252 -11.30 13.27 -9.39
CA THR A 252 -12.01 12.94 -10.63
C THR A 252 -11.33 11.79 -11.38
N LEU A 253 -10.00 11.84 -11.50
CA LEU A 253 -9.19 10.75 -12.05
C LEU A 253 -9.42 9.45 -11.28
N THR A 254 -9.31 9.51 -9.95
CA THR A 254 -9.49 8.33 -9.07
C THR A 254 -10.88 7.72 -9.23
N ILE A 255 -11.94 8.54 -9.31
CA ILE A 255 -13.30 8.09 -9.62
C ILE A 255 -13.36 7.41 -11.00
N GLY A 256 -12.69 7.97 -12.01
CA GLY A 256 -12.59 7.36 -13.35
C GLY A 256 -11.88 6.00 -13.35
N VAL A 257 -10.84 5.85 -12.52
CA VAL A 257 -10.13 4.59 -12.33
C VAL A 257 -11.03 3.56 -11.63
N PHE A 258 -11.74 3.94 -10.56
CA PHE A 258 -12.71 3.04 -9.91
C PHE A 258 -13.82 2.58 -10.87
N LYS A 259 -14.33 3.49 -11.70
CA LYS A 259 -15.33 3.15 -12.73
C LYS A 259 -14.79 2.10 -13.71
N SER A 260 -13.52 2.21 -14.07
CA SER A 260 -12.87 1.31 -15.03
C SER A 260 -12.58 -0.05 -14.40
N LEU A 261 -12.03 -0.08 -13.18
CA LEU A 261 -11.82 -1.30 -12.39
C LEU A 261 -13.14 -2.02 -12.07
N GLY A 262 -14.21 -1.26 -11.88
CA GLY A 262 -15.56 -1.76 -11.61
C GLY A 262 -16.22 -2.50 -12.76
N ARG A 263 -15.57 -2.59 -13.93
CA ARG A 263 -15.99 -3.50 -15.01
C ARG A 263 -15.59 -4.95 -14.74
N THR A 264 -14.55 -5.16 -13.94
CA THR A 264 -14.01 -6.48 -13.58
C THR A 264 -14.28 -6.80 -12.11
N TRP A 265 -14.08 -5.83 -11.23
CA TRP A 265 -14.17 -6.01 -9.78
C TRP A 265 -15.38 -5.26 -9.20
N ALA A 266 -16.43 -6.00 -8.84
CA ALA A 266 -17.68 -5.42 -8.33
C ALA A 266 -17.48 -4.51 -7.10
N ILE A 267 -16.51 -4.83 -6.24
CA ILE A 267 -16.15 -4.02 -5.06
C ILE A 267 -15.81 -2.57 -5.44
N SER A 268 -15.17 -2.34 -6.59
CA SER A 268 -14.81 -1.01 -7.08
C SER A 268 -16.03 -0.13 -7.34
N GLN A 269 -17.15 -0.71 -7.79
CA GLN A 269 -18.40 0.05 -7.99
C GLN A 269 -18.99 0.53 -6.66
N SER A 270 -18.93 -0.31 -5.63
CA SER A 270 -19.41 0.03 -4.29
C SER A 270 -18.58 1.17 -3.69
N VAL A 271 -17.26 0.99 -3.71
CA VAL A 271 -16.28 1.98 -3.25
C VAL A 271 -16.45 3.33 -3.95
N MET A 272 -16.59 3.32 -5.28
CA MET A 272 -16.77 4.55 -6.05
C MET A 272 -18.00 5.33 -5.57
N ARG A 273 -19.12 4.65 -5.31
CA ARG A 273 -20.35 5.31 -4.84
C ARG A 273 -20.15 5.97 -3.47
N GLN A 274 -19.48 5.28 -2.55
CA GLN A 274 -19.18 5.80 -1.21
C GLN A 274 -18.23 7.01 -1.28
N ILE A 275 -17.11 6.90 -1.99
CA ILE A 275 -16.17 8.02 -2.17
C ILE A 275 -16.85 9.24 -2.80
N LYS A 276 -17.75 9.03 -3.78
CA LYS A 276 -18.53 10.13 -4.37
C LYS A 276 -19.52 10.77 -3.39
N ALA A 277 -20.09 10.00 -2.46
CA ALA A 277 -20.96 10.55 -1.43
C ALA A 277 -20.17 11.46 -0.49
N VAL A 278 -19.10 10.93 0.11
CA VAL A 278 -18.23 11.70 1.03
C VAL A 278 -17.63 12.93 0.33
N ALA A 279 -17.24 12.80 -0.94
CA ALA A 279 -16.71 13.93 -1.70
C ALA A 279 -17.73 15.06 -1.89
N ARG A 280 -19.01 14.74 -2.13
CA ARG A 280 -20.06 15.77 -2.22
C ARG A 280 -20.22 16.47 -0.89
N ASP A 281 -20.32 15.72 0.20
CA ASP A 281 -20.49 16.29 1.54
C ASP A 281 -19.33 17.23 1.90
N VAL A 282 -18.08 16.81 1.68
CA VAL A 282 -16.89 17.62 1.97
C VAL A 282 -16.80 18.87 1.07
N LEU A 283 -17.15 18.75 -0.22
CA LEU A 283 -17.03 19.84 -1.18
C LEU A 283 -18.21 20.84 -1.14
N GLU A 284 -19.40 20.40 -0.73
CA GLU A 284 -20.59 21.24 -0.59
C GLU A 284 -20.65 21.94 0.79
N ILE A 285 -20.28 21.24 1.87
CA ILE A 285 -20.44 21.75 3.23
C ILE A 285 -19.26 22.65 3.63
N GLY A 286 -18.06 22.41 3.12
CA GLY A 286 -16.87 23.21 3.44
C GLY A 286 -16.53 23.26 4.94
N VAL A 287 -17.02 22.29 5.72
CA VAL A 287 -16.74 22.14 7.16
C VAL A 287 -15.99 20.83 7.35
N ARG A 288 -15.05 20.83 8.31
CA ARG A 288 -14.42 19.61 8.84
C ARG A 288 -15.53 18.61 9.19
N PRO A 289 -15.55 17.36 8.68
CA PRO A 289 -16.66 16.45 8.95
C PRO A 289 -16.88 16.35 10.47
N GLN A 290 -18.05 16.81 10.94
CA GLN A 290 -18.51 16.47 12.28
C GLN A 290 -19.01 15.03 12.23
N ALA A 291 -18.70 14.31 13.31
CA ALA A 291 -19.04 12.91 13.50
C ALA A 291 -20.56 12.72 13.59
N ASP A 292 -21.24 12.72 12.45
CA ASP A 292 -22.50 12.03 12.34
C ASP A 292 -22.22 10.57 11.98
N GLN A 293 -22.95 9.69 12.66
CA GLN A 293 -22.81 8.23 12.79
C GLN A 293 -22.97 7.41 11.49
N ASN A 294 -22.51 7.92 10.36
CA ASN A 294 -22.12 7.07 9.24
C ASN A 294 -20.67 6.66 9.47
N ASN A 295 -20.47 5.71 10.39
CA ASN A 295 -19.27 4.90 10.39
C ASN A 295 -19.08 4.44 8.93
N LEU A 296 -18.03 4.92 8.27
CA LEU A 296 -17.45 4.22 7.14
C LEU A 296 -16.91 2.93 7.75
N ASP A 297 -17.82 1.97 7.89
CA ASP A 297 -17.62 0.72 8.56
C ASP A 297 -16.69 -0.11 7.66
N PHE A 298 -15.39 0.12 7.83
CA PHE A 298 -14.34 -0.57 7.11
C PHE A 298 -14.39 -2.08 7.41
N SER A 299 -14.92 -2.46 8.59
CA SER A 299 -15.28 -3.84 8.92
C SER A 299 -16.42 -4.35 8.04
N ALA A 300 -17.52 -3.63 7.87
CA ALA A 300 -18.59 -4.00 6.92
C ALA A 300 -18.14 -3.97 5.45
N PHE A 301 -17.18 -3.10 5.09
CA PHE A 301 -16.52 -3.05 3.78
C PHE A 301 -15.77 -4.36 3.45
N LEU A 302 -15.28 -5.04 4.48
CA LEU A 302 -14.55 -6.31 4.39
C LEU A 302 -15.46 -7.54 4.64
N GLU A 303 -16.41 -7.44 5.56
CA GLU A 303 -17.44 -8.47 5.79
C GLU A 303 -18.40 -8.59 4.61
N GLY A 304 -18.70 -7.49 3.90
CA GLY A 304 -19.48 -7.52 2.65
C GLY A 304 -18.81 -8.30 1.51
N SER A 305 -17.53 -8.67 1.65
CA SER A 305 -16.82 -9.58 0.75
C SER A 305 -17.04 -11.07 1.06
N GLN A 306 -17.81 -11.42 2.10
CA GLN A 306 -18.22 -12.80 2.42
C GLN A 306 -19.11 -13.46 1.34
N PHE A 307 -19.50 -12.76 0.28
CA PHE A 307 -20.20 -13.36 -0.87
C PHE A 307 -19.35 -14.37 -1.69
N TRP A 308 -18.08 -14.60 -1.34
CA TRP A 308 -17.19 -15.53 -2.07
C TRP A 308 -17.04 -16.91 -1.43
N LEU A 309 -17.67 -17.19 -0.29
CA LEU A 309 -17.71 -18.53 0.28
C LEU A 309 -19.16 -18.87 0.64
N PRO A 310 -19.81 -19.86 -0.01
CA PRO A 310 -21.02 -20.43 0.55
C PRO A 310 -20.67 -20.95 1.94
N ASN A 311 -21.45 -20.54 2.94
CA ASN A 311 -21.41 -21.07 4.29
C ASN A 311 -21.28 -22.60 4.25
N MET A 312 -20.07 -23.13 4.41
CA MET A 312 -19.91 -24.50 4.87
C MET A 312 -20.14 -24.45 6.36
N GLN A 313 -21.42 -24.50 6.73
CA GLN A 313 -21.83 -24.87 8.07
C GLN A 313 -21.24 -26.25 8.36
N SER A 314 -20.51 -26.31 9.46
CA SER A 314 -20.06 -27.52 10.12
C SER A 314 -21.19 -28.53 10.27
N ALA A 315 -20.97 -29.74 9.75
CA ALA A 315 -21.52 -30.98 10.26
C ALA A 315 -20.35 -31.87 10.66
#